data_AF-A0A1Y2WYU5-F1
#
_entry.id   AF-A0A1Y2WYU5-F1
#
_cell.length_a   1.000
_cell.length_b   1.000
_cell.length_c   1.000
_cell.angle_alpha   90.00
_cell.angle_beta   90.00
_cell.angle_gamma   90.00
#
_symmetry.space_group_name_H-M   'P 1'
#
loop_
_entity.id
_entity.type
_entity.pdbx_description
1 polymer ?
#
loop_
_entity_poly.entity_id
_entity_poly.type
_entity_poly.pdbx_seq_one_letter_code
_entity_poly.pdbx_strand_id
1 'polypeptide(L)'
;MDPVSPNTLAYRGTALDALEELAKTKTYVELLHVAHSLWCGSSCSRNIECNFLHYKMTDPQASKKPDLVPNHRYNKSTANYFTLMGGEGYEPGFTQEHQVNFWPPLESVLRRIDQAREKGDFLFCDYTDWTKKQNSSAKQVILCFCRDIIQWMAIWNGVDLKTVPLEMWLAAMITTPDDLCIPPLDVIHQKFRLYGRSLRDLVQAMVDDNWGRDAVHVLLSFVRQLIFQYVEKVEFEGTVNSDAGIHAQAGQHADSVWDSIVLRTHTGGTYVGMILISRIAGLGMLEENWILGSAANSCISMDLAKSAARIYHVDNHQPTLSFGEQNKQSTFERRRKVGYHSVYLDTMDDLVDTGCPEPLLHAAGTFLGVQLVHRYWERSLGYRIPIHPVMTDTIGNIYGDEPTDARLDGLFHLRQLISGHKAEQETSAESTLCPDLLAACLERQRLRTSAWKPDHADTCTGHTIHTQHSSYSQPGAAEWISDVHRLSQRANNPKELQKLLTSLVIVNSTPLSVDHLDAVGSQDDLWALCMACKVDCSKDCEWLAFAKYVWKQFASSSTLA
;
A
#
# COMPACT_ATOMS: atom_id res chain seq x y z
N MET A 1 19.65 15.36 -17.57
CA MET A 1 18.57 16.33 -17.36
C MET A 1 18.84 16.99 -16.01
N ASP A 2 18.65 18.30 -15.88
CA ASP A 2 18.76 18.93 -14.56
C ASP A 2 17.63 18.44 -13.64
N PRO A 3 17.84 18.31 -12.32
CA PRO A 3 16.80 17.89 -11.39
C PRO A 3 15.61 18.85 -11.40
N VAL A 4 14.38 18.31 -11.32
CA VAL A 4 13.16 19.12 -11.18
C VAL A 4 12.93 19.51 -9.72
N SER A 5 13.33 18.67 -8.77
CA SER A 5 13.11 18.92 -7.35
C SER A 5 14.13 19.90 -6.78
N PRO A 6 13.70 20.81 -5.88
CA PRO A 6 14.59 21.76 -5.26
C PRO A 6 15.54 21.08 -4.26
N ASN A 7 16.64 21.77 -3.94
CA ASN A 7 17.70 21.24 -3.09
C ASN A 7 17.41 21.39 -1.58
N THR A 8 16.24 20.90 -1.13
CA THR A 8 15.70 21.11 0.22
C THR A 8 16.05 19.99 1.21
N LEU A 9 16.46 18.82 0.72
CA LEU A 9 16.81 17.68 1.57
C LEU A 9 18.12 17.90 2.34
N ALA A 10 18.17 17.43 3.58
CA ALA A 10 19.36 17.44 4.41
C ALA A 10 20.43 16.47 3.88
N TYR A 11 20.03 15.29 3.42
CA TYR A 11 20.94 14.30 2.87
C TYR A 11 21.61 14.81 1.59
N ARG A 12 22.92 14.59 1.44
CA ARG A 12 23.72 15.08 0.30
C ARG A 12 24.33 13.99 -0.60
N GLY A 13 24.14 12.71 -0.27
CA GLY A 13 24.66 11.58 -1.06
C GLY A 13 23.73 11.15 -2.20
N THR A 14 23.99 9.95 -2.74
CA THR A 14 23.21 9.37 -3.85
C THR A 14 21.95 8.65 -3.35
N ALA A 15 20.97 8.43 -4.24
CA ALA A 15 19.78 7.66 -3.87
C ALA A 15 20.10 6.20 -3.51
N LEU A 16 21.14 5.61 -4.12
CA LEU A 16 21.58 4.26 -3.78
C LEU A 16 22.15 4.21 -2.37
N ASP A 17 23.03 5.15 -2.00
CA ASP A 17 23.57 5.24 -0.64
C ASP A 17 22.46 5.45 0.40
N ALA A 18 21.47 6.31 0.09
CA ALA A 18 20.30 6.50 0.94
C ALA A 18 19.48 5.21 1.11
N LEU A 19 19.29 4.44 0.04
CA LEU A 19 18.62 3.14 0.10
C LEU A 19 19.41 2.14 0.96
N GLU A 20 20.73 2.11 0.86
CA GLU A 20 21.57 1.24 1.67
C GLU A 20 21.51 1.62 3.17
N GLU A 21 21.37 2.92 3.51
CA GLU A 21 21.09 3.33 4.90
C GLU A 21 19.72 2.86 5.38
N LEU A 22 18.68 3.00 4.55
CA LEU A 22 17.32 2.52 4.86
C LEU A 22 17.28 1.00 5.01
N ALA A 23 18.04 0.25 4.21
CA ALA A 23 18.11 -1.21 4.23
C ALA A 23 18.81 -1.79 5.47
N LYS A 24 19.44 -0.95 6.31
CA LYS A 24 19.98 -1.37 7.61
C LYS A 24 18.91 -1.44 8.70
N THR A 25 17.74 -0.84 8.47
CA THR A 25 16.67 -0.75 9.47
C THR A 25 16.01 -2.10 9.69
N LYS A 26 15.69 -2.42 10.95
CA LYS A 26 15.07 -3.70 11.33
C LYS A 26 13.62 -3.52 11.80
N THR A 27 13.28 -2.30 12.20
CA THR A 27 11.97 -1.94 12.75
C THR A 27 11.34 -0.82 11.92
N TYR A 28 10.01 -0.67 11.98
CA TYR A 28 9.31 0.40 11.27
C TYR A 28 9.60 1.76 11.89
N VAL A 29 9.79 1.82 13.22
CA VAL A 29 10.23 3.05 13.90
C VAL A 29 11.63 3.47 13.44
N GLU A 30 12.56 2.53 13.30
CA GLU A 30 13.89 2.83 12.73
C GLU A 30 13.77 3.34 11.28
N LEU A 31 12.95 2.70 10.45
CA LEU A 31 12.71 3.13 9.08
C LEU A 31 12.19 4.57 9.01
N LEU A 32 11.20 4.91 9.85
CA LEU A 32 10.68 6.27 9.97
C LEU A 32 11.78 7.27 10.33
N HIS A 33 12.59 6.95 11.35
CA HIS A 33 13.63 7.85 11.83
C HIS A 33 14.79 8.03 10.86
N VAL A 34 15.21 6.98 10.18
CA VAL A 34 16.26 7.06 9.15
C VAL A 34 15.76 7.87 7.97
N ALA A 35 14.57 7.58 7.44
CA ALA A 35 13.98 8.35 6.34
C ALA A 35 13.85 9.84 6.69
N HIS A 36 13.36 10.16 7.89
CA HIS A 36 13.29 11.53 8.38
C HIS A 36 14.67 12.19 8.53
N SER A 37 15.66 11.49 9.08
CA SER A 37 17.02 12.04 9.22
C SER A 37 17.63 12.37 7.85
N LEU A 38 17.37 11.54 6.84
CA LEU A 38 17.78 11.81 5.47
C LEU A 38 17.02 13.01 4.87
N TRP A 39 15.76 13.22 5.24
CA TRP A 39 14.95 14.34 4.75
C TRP A 39 15.27 15.67 5.44
N CYS A 40 15.09 15.75 6.76
CA CYS A 40 15.17 16.99 7.55
C CYS A 40 16.52 17.18 8.29
N GLY A 41 17.31 16.13 8.43
CA GLY A 41 18.52 16.14 9.26
C GLY A 41 18.24 15.86 10.74
N SER A 42 19.31 15.68 11.52
CA SER A 42 19.25 15.27 12.93
C SER A 42 18.76 16.37 13.88
N SER A 43 18.80 17.63 13.46
CA SER A 43 18.41 18.79 14.27
C SER A 43 16.93 19.20 14.13
N CYS A 44 16.14 18.45 13.37
CA CYS A 44 14.72 18.76 13.19
C CYS A 44 13.93 18.57 14.50
N SER A 45 13.04 19.51 14.80
CA SER A 45 12.24 19.58 16.03
C SER A 45 11.14 18.52 16.14
N ARG A 46 10.82 17.79 15.05
CA ARG A 46 9.73 16.78 15.00
C ARG A 46 8.39 17.30 15.55
N ASN A 47 8.06 18.53 15.17
CA ASN A 47 6.78 19.18 15.43
C ASN A 47 6.11 19.56 14.09
N ILE A 48 5.06 20.37 14.14
CA ILE A 48 4.32 20.81 12.95
C ILE A 48 5.16 21.58 11.91
N GLU A 49 6.38 22.03 12.27
CA GLU A 49 7.31 22.68 11.34
C GLU A 49 8.20 21.66 10.58
N CYS A 50 8.05 20.36 10.85
CA CYS A 50 8.81 19.29 10.20
C CYS A 50 8.30 19.02 8.78
N ASN A 51 9.04 19.44 7.75
CA ASN A 51 8.64 19.27 6.34
C ASN A 51 8.63 17.81 5.82
N PHE A 52 8.98 16.83 6.68
CA PHE A 52 8.87 15.42 6.34
C PHE A 52 7.44 14.89 6.53
N LEU A 53 6.76 15.24 7.63
CA LEU A 53 5.38 14.81 7.87
C LEU A 53 4.37 15.92 7.58
N HIS A 54 4.81 17.17 7.64
CA HIS A 54 3.99 18.36 7.52
C HIS A 54 4.43 19.19 6.32
N TYR A 55 3.55 20.08 5.90
CA TYR A 55 3.76 20.98 4.79
C TYR A 55 3.16 22.33 5.13
N LYS A 56 4.01 23.34 5.26
CA LYS A 56 3.58 24.70 5.52
C LYS A 56 3.47 25.42 4.19
N MET A 57 2.26 25.81 3.80
CA MET A 57 2.08 26.74 2.69
C MET A 57 2.71 28.07 3.11
N THR A 58 3.69 28.53 2.33
CA THR A 58 4.24 29.88 2.48
C THR A 58 3.49 30.80 1.54
N ASP A 59 3.33 32.07 1.93
CA ASP A 59 2.69 33.08 1.08
C ASP A 59 3.27 33.03 -0.35
N PRO A 60 2.42 32.89 -1.39
CA PRO A 60 2.87 32.80 -2.76
C PRO A 60 3.64 34.07 -3.13
N GLN A 61 4.92 33.93 -3.45
CA GLN A 61 5.69 35.02 -4.03
C GLN A 61 5.57 34.95 -5.55
N ALA A 62 5.07 36.01 -6.16
CA ALA A 62 5.03 36.11 -7.61
C ALA A 62 6.42 35.81 -8.22
N SER A 63 6.45 34.91 -9.20
CA SER A 63 7.67 34.57 -9.92
C SER A 63 8.38 35.82 -10.41
N LYS A 64 9.69 35.90 -10.17
CA LYS A 64 10.57 36.95 -10.74
C LYS A 64 10.81 36.77 -12.26
N LYS A 65 10.20 35.77 -12.89
CA LYS A 65 10.30 35.46 -14.33
C LYS A 65 8.94 35.67 -15.02
N PRO A 66 8.55 36.91 -15.32
CA PRO A 66 7.28 37.24 -15.97
C PRO A 66 7.16 36.71 -17.41
N ASP A 67 8.28 36.33 -18.05
CA ASP A 67 8.32 35.98 -19.48
C ASP A 67 7.90 34.53 -19.80
N LEU A 68 7.54 33.73 -18.79
CA LEU A 68 7.11 32.33 -18.96
C LEU A 68 5.59 32.13 -18.99
N VAL A 69 4.80 33.21 -19.04
CA VAL A 69 3.34 33.13 -18.90
C VAL A 69 2.64 33.23 -20.27
N PRO A 70 2.40 32.13 -21.01
CA PRO A 70 1.21 32.10 -21.84
C PRO A 70 0.01 32.17 -20.89
N ASN A 71 -0.94 33.08 -21.16
CA ASN A 71 -2.20 33.20 -20.41
C ASN A 71 -2.70 31.80 -19.99
N HIS A 72 -2.59 31.48 -18.70
CA HIS A 72 -3.02 30.18 -18.21
C HIS A 72 -4.52 30.02 -18.49
N ARG A 73 -4.91 28.90 -19.12
CA ARG A 73 -6.31 28.63 -19.51
C ARG A 73 -7.24 28.41 -18.31
N TYR A 74 -6.66 28.27 -17.12
CA TYR A 74 -7.35 28.07 -15.86
C TYR A 74 -7.08 29.27 -14.95
N ASN A 75 -8.14 29.90 -14.45
CA ASN A 75 -8.10 30.95 -13.43
C ASN A 75 -9.33 30.81 -12.52
N LYS A 76 -9.40 31.57 -11.41
CA LYS A 76 -10.57 31.62 -10.52
C LYS A 76 -11.90 31.71 -11.24
N SER A 77 -11.99 32.42 -12.38
CA SER A 77 -13.23 32.52 -13.17
C SER A 77 -13.58 31.21 -13.87
N THR A 78 -12.59 30.49 -14.43
CA THR A 78 -12.77 29.11 -14.94
C THR A 78 -13.16 28.14 -13.82
N ALA A 79 -12.52 28.27 -12.66
CA ALA A 79 -12.78 27.45 -11.49
C ALA A 79 -14.18 27.72 -10.88
N ASN A 80 -14.65 28.97 -10.92
CA ASN A 80 -15.99 29.37 -10.49
C ASN A 80 -17.10 28.76 -11.37
N TYR A 81 -16.83 28.46 -12.65
CA TYR A 81 -17.75 27.66 -13.46
C TYR A 81 -17.90 26.21 -12.95
N PHE A 82 -16.89 25.64 -12.27
CA PHE A 82 -17.03 24.36 -11.57
C PHE A 82 -17.83 24.50 -10.27
N THR A 83 -17.73 25.62 -9.57
CA THR A 83 -18.57 25.96 -8.41
C THR A 83 -20.06 26.03 -8.81
N LEU A 84 -20.35 26.57 -10.00
CA LEU A 84 -21.69 26.56 -10.62
C LEU A 84 -22.20 25.15 -10.98
N MET A 85 -21.35 24.11 -10.96
CA MET A 85 -21.74 22.71 -11.17
C MET A 85 -22.06 21.94 -9.87
N GLY A 86 -22.09 22.60 -8.70
CA GLY A 86 -22.65 22.01 -7.47
C GLY A 86 -21.93 22.30 -6.14
N GLY A 87 -21.11 23.34 -6.05
CA GLY A 87 -20.47 23.75 -4.79
C GLY A 87 -21.18 24.93 -4.15
N GLU A 88 -21.92 24.72 -3.06
CA GLU A 88 -22.31 25.84 -2.20
C GLU A 88 -21.18 26.20 -1.24
N GLY A 89 -20.86 27.50 -1.12
CA GLY A 89 -20.16 28.02 0.06
C GLY A 89 -18.63 28.17 -0.04
N TYR A 90 -18.06 28.56 -1.18
CA TYR A 90 -16.65 29.01 -1.21
C TYR A 90 -16.38 30.09 -0.15
N GLU A 91 -15.32 29.89 0.63
CA GLU A 91 -14.81 30.82 1.63
C GLU A 91 -13.32 31.08 1.39
N PRO A 92 -12.92 32.28 0.93
CA PRO A 92 -11.53 32.59 0.64
C PRO A 92 -10.67 32.57 1.92
N GLY A 93 -9.42 32.11 1.79
CA GLY A 93 -8.46 32.15 2.89
C GLY A 93 -8.75 31.10 3.98
N PHE A 94 -9.30 29.95 3.58
CA PHE A 94 -9.47 28.83 4.49
C PHE A 94 -8.10 28.41 5.04
N THR A 95 -8.02 28.10 6.33
CA THR A 95 -6.74 27.85 7.01
C THR A 95 -5.98 26.67 6.39
N GLN A 96 -4.73 26.91 5.99
CA GLN A 96 -3.78 25.93 5.43
C GLN A 96 -2.61 25.69 6.41
N GLU A 97 -2.95 25.56 7.70
CA GLU A 97 -1.98 25.35 8.79
C GLU A 97 -2.22 24.00 9.45
N HIS A 98 -1.13 23.41 9.97
CA HIS A 98 -1.19 22.15 10.69
C HIS A 98 -1.61 22.35 12.14
N GLN A 99 -2.69 21.69 12.53
CA GLN A 99 -3.17 21.66 13.92
C GLN A 99 -2.72 20.39 14.64
N VAL A 100 -2.42 19.33 13.88
CA VAL A 100 -2.04 18.02 14.42
C VAL A 100 -0.55 17.77 14.22
N ASN A 101 0.16 17.49 15.31
CA ASN A 101 1.49 16.90 15.21
C ASN A 101 1.38 15.39 14.95
N PHE A 102 1.66 14.93 13.72
CA PHE A 102 1.57 13.53 13.34
C PHE A 102 2.68 12.64 13.93
N TRP A 103 3.73 13.21 14.52
CA TRP A 103 4.85 12.43 15.08
C TRP A 103 4.43 11.44 16.18
N PRO A 104 3.82 11.88 17.31
CA PRO A 104 3.38 10.96 18.35
C PRO A 104 2.41 9.85 17.89
N PRO A 105 1.33 10.14 17.13
CA PRO A 105 0.40 9.09 16.72
C PRO A 105 1.07 8.10 15.76
N LEU A 106 1.86 8.58 14.80
CA LEU A 106 2.56 7.71 13.86
C LEU A 106 3.54 6.78 14.59
N GLU A 107 4.42 7.32 15.45
CA GLU A 107 5.35 6.51 16.23
C GLU A 107 4.64 5.49 17.12
N SER A 108 3.52 5.87 17.74
CA SER A 108 2.74 4.96 18.59
C SER A 108 2.24 3.74 17.81
N VAL A 109 1.70 3.94 16.60
CA VAL A 109 1.26 2.84 15.74
C VAL A 109 2.43 1.97 15.31
N LEU A 110 3.53 2.58 14.86
CA LEU A 110 4.71 1.83 14.42
C LEU A 110 5.35 1.01 15.55
N ARG A 111 5.39 1.54 16.79
CA ARG A 111 5.86 0.79 17.96
C ARG A 111 4.99 -0.43 18.24
N ARG A 112 3.66 -0.31 18.12
CA ARG A 112 2.74 -1.46 18.25
C ARG A 112 2.98 -2.49 17.16
N ILE A 113 3.22 -2.05 15.92
CA ILE A 113 3.56 -2.93 14.79
C ILE A 113 4.85 -3.68 15.09
N ASP A 114 5.90 -2.98 15.54
CA ASP A 114 7.19 -3.56 15.90
C ASP A 114 7.05 -4.60 17.02
N GLN A 115 6.34 -4.26 18.10
CA GLN A 115 6.09 -5.18 19.22
C GLN A 115 5.30 -6.43 18.82
N ALA A 116 4.31 -6.29 17.94
CA ALA A 116 3.56 -7.42 17.43
C ALA A 116 4.46 -8.34 16.58
N ARG A 117 5.36 -7.76 15.77
CA ARG A 117 6.28 -8.54 14.92
C ARG A 117 7.43 -9.18 15.70
N GLU A 118 7.91 -8.60 16.80
CA GLU A 118 8.91 -9.22 17.68
C GLU A 118 8.44 -10.57 18.26
N LYS A 119 7.12 -10.74 18.42
CA LYS A 119 6.51 -12.01 18.86
C LYS A 119 6.48 -13.09 17.77
N GLY A 120 6.98 -12.78 16.57
CA GLY A 120 6.96 -13.67 15.42
C GLY A 120 5.54 -13.83 14.89
N ASP A 121 4.91 -12.70 14.56
CA ASP A 121 3.57 -12.68 13.97
C ASP A 121 3.54 -11.84 12.68
N PHE A 122 3.06 -12.47 11.61
CA PHE A 122 2.50 -11.80 10.43
C PHE A 122 1.30 -10.92 10.87
N LEU A 123 1.28 -9.63 10.53
CA LEU A 123 0.15 -8.78 10.93
C LEU A 123 -1.08 -9.14 10.11
N PHE A 124 -2.27 -9.12 10.70
CA PHE A 124 -3.52 -9.59 10.08
C PHE A 124 -3.80 -9.02 8.67
N CYS A 125 -3.28 -7.84 8.31
CA CYS A 125 -3.47 -7.18 7.02
C CYS A 125 -2.31 -7.37 6.01
N ASP A 126 -1.20 -8.02 6.37
CA ASP A 126 -0.06 -8.17 5.45
C ASP A 126 -0.48 -8.94 4.19
N TYR A 127 -0.22 -8.37 3.00
CA TYR A 127 -0.53 -8.90 1.67
C TYR A 127 -2.03 -9.11 1.38
N THR A 128 -2.92 -8.41 2.08
CA THR A 128 -4.36 -8.45 1.76
C THR A 128 -4.71 -7.58 0.55
N ASP A 129 -5.79 -7.94 -0.14
CA ASP A 129 -6.40 -7.18 -1.23
C ASP A 129 -7.23 -6.00 -0.68
N TRP A 130 -6.82 -4.77 -0.99
CA TRP A 130 -7.51 -3.53 -0.58
C TRP A 130 -8.37 -2.93 -1.69
N THR A 131 -8.40 -3.56 -2.86
CA THR A 131 -9.14 -3.05 -4.02
C THR A 131 -10.65 -3.26 -3.90
N LYS A 132 -11.12 -4.10 -2.96
CA LYS A 132 -12.53 -4.46 -2.74
C LYS A 132 -13.25 -4.97 -4.00
N LYS A 133 -12.49 -5.55 -4.93
CA LYS A 133 -12.98 -6.06 -6.23
C LYS A 133 -12.88 -7.59 -6.32
N GLN A 134 -12.76 -8.25 -5.16
CA GLN A 134 -12.69 -9.72 -5.03
C GLN A 134 -11.68 -10.34 -5.99
N ASN A 135 -10.44 -9.84 -6.02
CA ASN A 135 -9.46 -10.40 -6.95
C ASN A 135 -9.14 -11.83 -6.57
N SER A 136 -9.02 -12.66 -7.59
CA SER A 136 -8.71 -14.08 -7.46
C SER A 136 -7.22 -14.35 -7.23
N SER A 137 -6.34 -13.41 -7.57
CA SER A 137 -4.88 -13.55 -7.42
C SER A 137 -4.18 -12.20 -7.31
N ALA A 138 -2.98 -12.20 -6.73
CA ALA A 138 -2.09 -11.04 -6.76
C ALA A 138 -1.77 -10.62 -8.20
N LYS A 139 -1.54 -11.59 -9.11
CA LYS A 139 -1.32 -11.35 -10.55
C LYS A 139 -2.42 -10.48 -11.16
N GLN A 140 -3.69 -10.78 -10.87
CA GLN A 140 -4.82 -9.99 -11.35
C GLN A 140 -4.80 -8.55 -10.82
N VAL A 141 -4.49 -8.35 -9.52
CA VAL A 141 -4.36 -7.03 -8.92
C VAL A 141 -3.26 -6.23 -9.63
N ILE A 142 -2.10 -6.86 -9.83
CA ILE A 142 -0.95 -6.22 -10.47
C ILE A 142 -1.24 -5.82 -11.92
N LEU A 143 -1.81 -6.72 -12.72
CA LEU A 143 -2.20 -6.44 -14.09
C LEU A 143 -3.18 -5.26 -14.18
N CYS A 144 -4.18 -5.21 -13.29
CA CYS A 144 -5.17 -4.14 -13.29
C CYS A 144 -4.55 -2.79 -12.96
N PHE A 145 -3.69 -2.69 -11.94
CA PHE A 145 -3.10 -1.39 -11.63
C PHE A 145 -2.08 -0.97 -12.72
N CYS A 146 -1.34 -1.89 -13.35
CA CYS A 146 -0.46 -1.54 -14.48
C CYS A 146 -1.25 -0.94 -15.65
N ARG A 147 -2.43 -1.49 -15.97
CA ARG A 147 -3.38 -0.85 -16.90
C ARG A 147 -3.74 0.55 -16.43
N ASP A 148 -4.07 0.70 -15.15
CA ASP A 148 -4.50 1.99 -14.59
C ASP A 148 -3.39 3.04 -14.66
N ILE A 149 -2.12 2.65 -14.50
CA ILE A 149 -0.95 3.52 -14.71
C ILE A 149 -0.79 3.93 -16.17
N ILE A 150 -0.96 3.00 -17.11
CA ILE A 150 -0.95 3.32 -18.55
C ILE A 150 -2.05 4.34 -18.87
N GLN A 151 -3.27 4.14 -18.35
CA GLN A 151 -4.37 5.08 -18.52
C GLN A 151 -4.05 6.44 -17.89
N TRP A 152 -3.53 6.45 -16.66
CA TRP A 152 -3.16 7.68 -15.96
C TRP A 152 -2.06 8.45 -16.70
N MET A 153 -0.98 7.79 -17.12
CA MET A 153 0.10 8.42 -17.86
C MET A 153 -0.35 8.94 -19.24
N ALA A 154 -1.25 8.24 -19.91
CA ALA A 154 -1.82 8.68 -21.19
C ALA A 154 -2.65 9.96 -21.07
N ILE A 155 -3.34 10.16 -19.93
CA ILE A 155 -4.14 11.38 -19.69
C ILE A 155 -3.23 12.62 -19.57
N TRP A 156 -2.08 12.49 -18.90
CA TRP A 156 -1.30 13.66 -18.49
C TRP A 156 -0.12 14.00 -19.41
N ASN A 157 0.50 12.99 -20.01
CA ASN A 157 1.77 13.22 -20.71
C ASN A 157 1.61 13.22 -22.23
N GLY A 158 0.61 12.53 -22.79
CA GLY A 158 0.43 12.42 -24.24
C GLY A 158 1.65 11.88 -25.01
N VAL A 159 2.65 11.34 -24.28
CA VAL A 159 3.91 10.84 -24.82
C VAL A 159 3.79 9.37 -25.21
N ASP A 160 4.71 8.92 -26.07
CA ASP A 160 4.93 7.49 -26.26
C ASP A 160 5.47 6.89 -24.96
N LEU A 161 4.64 6.14 -24.25
CA LEU A 161 4.98 5.54 -22.96
C LEU A 161 6.21 4.61 -23.04
N LYS A 162 6.57 4.12 -24.23
CA LYS A 162 7.77 3.31 -24.45
C LYS A 162 9.06 4.11 -24.30
N THR A 163 9.02 5.44 -24.40
CA THR A 163 10.20 6.29 -24.23
C THR A 163 10.44 6.71 -22.79
N VAL A 164 9.54 6.37 -21.86
CA VAL A 164 9.61 6.70 -20.42
C VAL A 164 9.42 5.47 -19.52
N PRO A 165 10.12 4.35 -19.79
CA PRO A 165 9.88 3.09 -19.08
C PRO A 165 10.17 3.22 -17.58
N LEU A 166 11.19 3.97 -17.17
CA LEU A 166 11.53 4.12 -15.75
C LEU A 166 10.41 4.82 -14.98
N GLU A 167 9.83 5.88 -15.52
CA GLU A 167 8.69 6.59 -14.94
C GLU A 167 7.45 5.70 -14.85
N MET A 168 7.19 4.87 -15.87
CA MET A 168 6.11 3.88 -15.84
C MET A 168 6.29 2.86 -14.70
N TRP A 169 7.53 2.42 -14.48
CA TRP A 169 7.90 1.51 -13.40
C TRP A 169 7.78 2.16 -12.02
N LEU A 170 8.23 3.40 -11.88
CA LEU A 170 8.12 4.15 -10.63
C LEU A 170 6.65 4.42 -10.29
N ALA A 171 5.83 4.86 -11.25
CA ALA A 171 4.41 5.09 -11.05
C ALA A 171 3.65 3.82 -10.63
N ALA A 172 4.00 2.68 -11.23
CA ALA A 172 3.50 1.36 -10.87
C ALA A 172 3.90 0.98 -9.43
N MET A 173 5.17 1.15 -9.07
CA MET A 173 5.67 0.84 -7.73
C MET A 173 5.02 1.70 -6.64
N ILE A 174 4.87 3.02 -6.86
CA ILE A 174 4.23 3.90 -5.86
C ILE A 174 2.72 3.69 -5.71
N THR A 175 2.06 3.13 -6.71
CA THR A 175 0.60 2.89 -6.66
C THR A 175 0.27 1.53 -6.06
N THR A 176 1.20 0.57 -6.10
CA THR A 176 0.98 -0.78 -5.57
C THR A 176 0.51 -0.79 -4.10
N PRO A 177 1.07 0.03 -3.18
CA PRO A 177 0.65 0.06 -1.80
C PRO A 177 -0.79 0.53 -1.58
N ASP A 178 -1.45 1.16 -2.55
CA ASP A 178 -2.89 1.46 -2.46
C ASP A 178 -3.70 0.16 -2.47
N ASP A 179 -3.39 -0.72 -3.42
CA ASP A 179 -4.21 -1.87 -3.79
C ASP A 179 -3.82 -3.14 -3.03
N LEU A 180 -2.54 -3.29 -2.69
CA LEU A 180 -2.01 -4.41 -1.90
C LEU A 180 -1.40 -3.87 -0.60
N CYS A 181 -1.71 -4.49 0.53
CA CYS A 181 -1.06 -4.14 1.79
C CYS A 181 0.34 -4.74 1.85
N ILE A 182 1.37 -4.02 1.41
CA ILE A 182 2.74 -4.53 1.43
C ILE A 182 3.48 -3.95 2.64
N PRO A 183 4.12 -4.80 3.48
CA PRO A 183 4.93 -4.29 4.58
C PRO A 183 6.11 -3.43 4.06
N PRO A 184 6.28 -2.18 4.55
CA PRO A 184 7.36 -1.30 4.11
C PRO A 184 8.76 -1.93 4.12
N LEU A 185 9.11 -2.68 5.16
CA LEU A 185 10.41 -3.35 5.26
C LEU A 185 10.61 -4.46 4.22
N ASP A 186 9.54 -5.08 3.70
CA ASP A 186 9.64 -6.07 2.64
C ASP A 186 9.95 -5.41 1.28
N VAL A 187 9.55 -4.15 1.06
CA VAL A 187 9.95 -3.37 -0.11
C VAL A 187 11.41 -2.95 0.01
N ILE A 188 11.80 -2.40 1.16
CA ILE A 188 13.16 -1.89 1.41
C ILE A 188 14.21 -3.01 1.39
N HIS A 189 13.88 -4.18 1.94
CA HIS A 189 14.74 -5.36 1.89
C HIS A 189 14.60 -6.21 0.62
N GLN A 190 13.99 -5.66 -0.44
CA GLN A 190 13.92 -6.29 -1.77
C GLN A 190 13.19 -7.64 -1.80
N LYS A 191 12.33 -7.92 -0.80
CA LYS A 191 11.50 -9.12 -0.75
C LYS A 191 10.24 -8.98 -1.59
N PHE A 192 9.72 -7.76 -1.73
CA PHE A 192 8.68 -7.44 -2.69
C PHE A 192 9.31 -7.15 -4.06
N ARG A 193 8.77 -7.80 -5.09
CA ARG A 193 9.18 -7.61 -6.48
C ARG A 193 7.94 -7.43 -7.35
N LEU A 194 7.98 -6.40 -8.18
CA LEU A 194 6.99 -6.15 -9.21
C LEU A 194 7.61 -6.59 -10.53
N TYR A 195 7.02 -7.56 -11.23
CA TYR A 195 7.60 -8.11 -12.47
C TYR A 195 9.10 -8.43 -12.36
N GLY A 196 9.49 -9.06 -11.25
CA GLY A 196 10.89 -9.42 -10.95
C GLY A 196 11.78 -8.27 -10.45
N ARG A 197 11.37 -7.00 -10.59
CA ARG A 197 12.14 -5.82 -10.14
C ARG A 197 11.83 -5.43 -8.71
N SER A 198 12.89 -5.22 -7.93
CA SER A 198 12.83 -4.67 -6.58
C SER A 198 12.95 -3.14 -6.59
N LEU A 199 12.70 -2.49 -5.44
CA LEU A 199 12.96 -1.06 -5.27
C LEU A 199 14.43 -0.70 -5.58
N ARG A 200 15.38 -1.57 -5.22
CA ARG A 200 16.82 -1.36 -5.49
C ARG A 200 17.11 -1.28 -6.99
N ASP A 201 16.46 -2.13 -7.78
CA ASP A 201 16.62 -2.13 -9.24
C ASP A 201 16.11 -0.81 -9.85
N LEU A 202 15.01 -0.26 -9.32
CA LEU A 202 14.48 1.04 -9.76
C LEU A 202 15.35 2.22 -9.31
N VAL A 203 15.87 2.18 -8.08
CA VAL A 203 16.81 3.20 -7.59
C VAL A 203 18.10 3.19 -8.38
N GLN A 204 18.64 2.02 -8.70
CA GLN A 204 19.80 1.90 -9.57
C GLN A 204 19.52 2.49 -10.96
N ALA A 205 18.37 2.18 -11.55
CA ALA A 205 17.98 2.76 -12.84
C ALA A 205 17.86 4.30 -12.81
N MET A 206 17.35 4.88 -11.72
CA MET A 206 17.35 6.34 -11.54
C MET A 206 18.77 6.93 -11.43
N VAL A 207 19.69 6.22 -10.78
CA VAL A 207 21.10 6.64 -10.69
C VAL A 207 21.77 6.56 -12.07
N ASP A 208 21.56 5.46 -12.79
CA ASP A 208 22.11 5.23 -14.13
C ASP A 208 21.59 6.26 -15.15
N ASP A 209 20.31 6.66 -15.03
CA ASP A 209 19.69 7.72 -15.84
C ASP A 209 19.95 9.14 -15.28
N ASN A 210 20.86 9.26 -14.31
CA ASN A 210 21.33 10.53 -13.74
C ASN A 210 20.19 11.45 -13.26
N TRP A 211 19.22 10.88 -12.53
CA TRP A 211 18.13 11.64 -11.91
C TRP A 211 18.61 12.58 -10.80
N GLY A 212 19.83 12.34 -10.29
CA GLY A 212 20.46 13.18 -9.27
C GLY A 212 19.59 13.31 -8.03
N ARG A 213 19.16 14.53 -7.73
CA ARG A 213 18.33 14.83 -6.55
C ARG A 213 16.92 14.27 -6.61
N ASP A 214 16.35 14.19 -7.80
CA ASP A 214 14.99 13.68 -7.97
C ASP A 214 14.91 12.24 -7.47
N ALA A 215 15.95 11.42 -7.69
CA ALA A 215 16.00 10.05 -7.20
C ALA A 215 15.89 9.95 -5.67
N VAL A 216 16.52 10.87 -4.93
CA VAL A 216 16.46 10.89 -3.46
C VAL A 216 15.09 11.35 -2.99
N HIS A 217 14.53 12.39 -3.62
CA HIS A 217 13.17 12.87 -3.35
C HIS A 217 12.13 11.77 -3.59
N VAL A 218 12.21 11.07 -4.72
CA VAL A 218 11.34 9.94 -5.08
C VAL A 218 11.46 8.82 -4.07
N LEU A 219 12.69 8.39 -3.74
CA LEU A 219 12.92 7.32 -2.76
C LEU A 219 12.34 7.67 -1.38
N LEU A 220 12.70 8.82 -0.81
CA LEU A 220 12.27 9.17 0.54
C LEU A 220 10.76 9.47 0.62
N SER A 221 10.17 10.05 -0.44
CA SER A 221 8.73 10.24 -0.53
C SER A 221 8.00 8.91 -0.61
N PHE A 222 8.53 7.95 -1.36
CA PHE A 222 7.95 6.63 -1.47
C PHE A 222 8.04 5.84 -0.15
N VAL A 223 9.17 5.93 0.57
CA VAL A 223 9.29 5.35 1.92
C VAL A 223 8.25 5.94 2.87
N ARG A 224 8.09 7.27 2.85
CA ARG A 224 7.06 7.95 3.62
C ARG A 224 5.66 7.47 3.24
N GLN A 225 5.34 7.36 1.95
CA GLN A 225 4.08 6.82 1.48
C GLN A 225 3.84 5.40 2.01
N LEU A 226 4.82 4.51 1.87
CA LEU A 226 4.73 3.13 2.37
C LEU A 226 4.37 3.09 3.85
N ILE A 227 5.04 3.90 4.67
CA ILE A 227 4.78 3.99 6.11
C ILE A 227 3.34 4.44 6.38
N PHE A 228 2.89 5.55 5.77
CA PHE A 228 1.55 6.08 6.02
C PHE A 228 0.43 5.17 5.50
N GLN A 229 0.58 4.60 4.30
CA GLN A 229 -0.36 3.63 3.72
C GLN A 229 -0.47 2.39 4.60
N TYR A 230 0.66 1.87 5.07
CA TYR A 230 0.65 0.68 5.92
C TYR A 230 -0.01 0.96 7.28
N VAL A 231 0.28 2.12 7.89
CA VAL A 231 -0.38 2.58 9.12
C VAL A 231 -1.88 2.75 8.93
N GLU A 232 -2.33 3.37 7.83
CA GLU A 232 -3.75 3.51 7.49
C GLU A 232 -4.46 2.15 7.48
N LYS A 233 -3.86 1.15 6.85
CA LYS A 233 -4.44 -0.20 6.70
C LYS A 233 -4.48 -0.97 8.01
N VAL A 234 -3.41 -0.87 8.80
CA VAL A 234 -3.28 -1.51 10.11
C VAL A 234 -4.27 -0.89 11.12
N GLU A 235 -4.47 0.43 11.10
CA GLU A 235 -5.42 1.07 12.00
C GLU A 235 -6.87 0.81 11.58
N PHE A 236 -7.17 0.83 10.28
CA PHE A 236 -8.54 0.66 9.79
C PHE A 236 -9.24 -0.59 10.35
N GLU A 237 -8.62 -1.77 10.28
CA GLU A 237 -9.27 -2.99 10.78
C GLU A 237 -9.26 -3.10 12.32
N GLY A 238 -8.34 -2.40 13.00
CA GLY A 238 -8.20 -2.43 14.45
C GLY A 238 -9.12 -1.47 15.20
N THR A 239 -9.52 -0.37 14.55
CA THR A 239 -10.18 0.77 15.21
C THR A 239 -11.30 1.39 14.37
N VAL A 240 -12.08 0.60 13.63
CA VAL A 240 -13.22 1.05 12.80
C VAL A 240 -14.14 2.08 13.51
N ASN A 241 -14.13 2.12 14.86
CA ASN A 241 -14.90 3.06 15.68
C ASN A 241 -14.09 3.78 16.78
N SER A 242 -12.77 4.01 16.63
CA SER A 242 -11.98 4.75 17.63
C SER A 242 -11.54 6.12 17.14
N ASP A 243 -11.69 7.13 18.00
CA ASP A 243 -11.20 8.51 17.76
C ASP A 243 -9.67 8.63 17.77
N ALA A 244 -8.96 7.50 17.95
CA ALA A 244 -7.51 7.46 18.15
C ALA A 244 -6.70 7.21 16.87
N GLY A 245 -7.31 6.81 15.75
CA GLY A 245 -6.60 6.55 14.50
C GLY A 245 -6.07 7.81 13.81
N ILE A 246 -5.01 7.72 13.00
CA ILE A 246 -4.36 8.87 12.36
C ILE A 246 -5.31 9.69 11.47
N HIS A 247 -6.24 9.03 10.78
CA HIS A 247 -7.29 9.67 9.98
C HIS A 247 -8.34 10.38 10.84
N ALA A 248 -8.70 9.79 11.98
CA ALA A 248 -9.61 10.42 12.94
C ALA A 248 -8.95 11.69 13.51
N GLN A 249 -7.68 11.61 13.91
CA GLN A 249 -6.90 12.75 14.41
C GLN A 249 -6.79 13.87 13.37
N ALA A 250 -6.46 13.54 12.12
CA ALA A 250 -6.41 14.52 11.01
C ALA A 250 -7.76 15.19 10.74
N GLY A 251 -8.88 14.54 11.11
CA GLY A 251 -10.24 15.03 10.94
C GLY A 251 -10.95 15.43 12.24
N GLN A 252 -10.24 15.63 13.35
CA GLN A 252 -10.84 15.96 14.65
C GLN A 252 -11.54 17.32 14.68
N HIS A 253 -11.12 18.27 13.83
CA HIS A 253 -11.70 19.61 13.76
C HIS A 253 -12.25 19.94 12.37
N ALA A 254 -13.32 20.75 12.33
CA ALA A 254 -14.00 21.05 11.06
C ALA A 254 -13.10 21.85 10.12
N ASP A 255 -12.15 22.58 10.71
CA ASP A 255 -11.17 23.41 10.05
C ASP A 255 -9.80 22.71 9.85
N SER A 256 -9.60 21.48 10.36
CA SER A 256 -8.35 20.70 10.14
C SER A 256 -8.31 20.03 8.75
N VAL A 257 -8.77 20.76 7.73
CA VAL A 257 -8.84 20.30 6.34
C VAL A 257 -7.44 20.08 5.77
N TRP A 258 -6.50 20.97 6.09
CA TRP A 258 -5.12 20.89 5.62
C TRP A 258 -4.38 19.64 6.09
N ASP A 259 -4.51 19.30 7.39
CA ASP A 259 -3.95 18.07 7.97
C ASP A 259 -4.43 16.82 7.20
N SER A 260 -5.72 16.78 6.87
CA SER A 260 -6.31 15.68 6.09
C SER A 260 -5.76 15.63 4.65
N ILE A 261 -5.63 16.77 3.98
CA ILE A 261 -5.11 16.86 2.59
C ILE A 261 -3.66 16.41 2.53
N VAL A 262 -2.82 16.85 3.48
CA VAL A 262 -1.41 16.49 3.53
C VAL A 262 -1.22 15.01 3.82
N LEU A 263 -1.97 14.45 4.78
CA LEU A 263 -1.98 13.01 5.04
C LEU A 263 -2.27 12.21 3.76
N ARG A 264 -3.23 12.67 2.97
CA ARG A 264 -3.67 12.05 1.71
C ARG A 264 -2.67 12.19 0.57
N THR A 265 -1.95 13.31 0.56
CA THR A 265 -0.82 13.54 -0.35
C THR A 265 0.28 12.52 -0.09
N HIS A 266 0.56 12.22 1.19
CA HIS A 266 1.53 11.19 1.56
C HIS A 266 1.05 9.80 1.19
N THR A 267 -0.21 9.44 1.47
CA THR A 267 -0.70 8.09 1.18
C THR A 267 -0.88 7.84 -0.32
N GLY A 268 -1.31 8.85 -1.09
CA GLY A 268 -1.53 8.73 -2.53
C GLY A 268 -0.28 8.87 -3.41
N GLY A 269 0.89 9.17 -2.83
CA GLY A 269 2.14 9.29 -3.59
C GLY A 269 2.15 10.41 -4.64
N THR A 270 1.23 11.39 -4.53
CA THR A 270 1.03 12.42 -5.56
C THR A 270 2.23 13.34 -5.72
N TYR A 271 3.03 13.54 -4.67
CA TYR A 271 4.30 14.27 -4.75
C TYR A 271 5.28 13.63 -5.73
N VAL A 272 5.40 12.29 -5.70
CA VAL A 272 6.23 11.55 -6.66
C VAL A 272 5.63 11.68 -8.07
N GLY A 273 4.31 11.57 -8.20
CA GLY A 273 3.62 11.77 -9.47
C GLY A 273 3.95 13.12 -10.14
N MET A 274 3.99 14.21 -9.35
CA MET A 274 4.37 15.55 -9.85
C MET A 274 5.83 15.61 -10.31
N ILE A 275 6.76 14.92 -9.63
CA ILE A 275 8.15 14.80 -10.09
C ILE A 275 8.21 14.06 -11.43
N LEU A 276 7.50 12.93 -11.56
CA LEU A 276 7.47 12.15 -12.80
C LEU A 276 6.94 12.98 -13.97
N ILE A 277 5.80 13.65 -13.81
CA ILE A 277 5.20 14.51 -14.84
C ILE A 277 6.16 15.64 -15.24
N SER A 278 6.80 16.27 -14.26
CA SER A 278 7.76 17.35 -14.52
C SER A 278 8.97 16.88 -15.33
N ARG A 279 9.50 15.69 -15.02
CA ARG A 279 10.62 15.09 -15.75
C ARG A 279 10.24 14.69 -17.17
N ILE A 280 9.08 14.06 -17.35
CA ILE A 280 8.57 13.69 -18.68
C ILE A 280 8.35 14.92 -19.55
N ALA A 281 7.84 16.01 -18.96
CA ALA A 281 7.67 17.29 -19.63
C ALA A 281 8.99 18.06 -19.87
N GLY A 282 10.13 17.54 -19.40
CA GLY A 282 11.45 18.15 -19.57
C GLY A 282 11.61 19.49 -18.84
N LEU A 283 10.92 19.66 -17.71
CA LEU A 283 11.02 20.87 -16.90
C LEU A 283 12.41 20.98 -16.22
N GLY A 284 12.84 22.20 -15.95
CA GLY A 284 14.01 22.45 -15.10
C GLY A 284 13.66 22.40 -13.61
N MET A 285 14.60 22.84 -12.76
CA MET A 285 14.36 22.93 -11.32
C MET A 285 13.16 23.83 -11.00
N LEU A 286 12.25 23.32 -10.19
CA LEU A 286 10.99 23.93 -9.79
C LEU A 286 11.02 24.39 -8.33
N GLU A 287 10.10 25.28 -7.99
CA GLU A 287 9.86 25.67 -6.61
C GLU A 287 9.16 24.54 -5.83
N GLU A 288 9.50 24.38 -4.55
CA GLU A 288 8.91 23.33 -3.69
C GLU A 288 7.38 23.46 -3.64
N ASN A 289 6.90 24.70 -3.54
CA ASN A 289 5.48 25.03 -3.48
C ASN A 289 4.72 24.66 -4.76
N TRP A 290 5.37 24.67 -5.94
CA TRP A 290 4.71 24.23 -7.17
C TRP A 290 4.48 22.73 -7.18
N ILE A 291 5.49 21.94 -6.82
CA ILE A 291 5.38 20.47 -6.77
C ILE A 291 4.35 20.06 -5.72
N LEU A 292 4.47 20.63 -4.52
CA LEU A 292 3.60 20.31 -3.40
C LEU A 292 2.17 20.82 -3.61
N GLY A 293 1.99 22.07 -4.02
CA GLY A 293 0.67 22.65 -4.27
C GLY A 293 -0.08 21.87 -5.36
N SER A 294 0.63 21.45 -6.41
CA SER A 294 0.06 20.59 -7.46
C SER A 294 -0.29 19.19 -6.94
N ALA A 295 0.55 18.61 -6.09
CA ALA A 295 0.29 17.31 -5.46
C ALA A 295 -0.94 17.34 -4.52
N ALA A 296 -1.05 18.38 -3.70
CA ALA A 296 -2.18 18.61 -2.81
C ALA A 296 -3.47 18.83 -3.61
N ASN A 297 -3.44 19.67 -4.65
CA ASN A 297 -4.59 19.89 -5.54
C ASN A 297 -4.97 18.64 -6.32
N SER A 298 -4.01 17.82 -6.75
CA SER A 298 -4.31 16.51 -7.36
C SER A 298 -5.08 15.62 -6.38
N CYS A 299 -4.69 15.58 -5.10
CA CYS A 299 -5.44 14.84 -4.08
C CYS A 299 -6.85 15.42 -3.91
N ILE A 300 -6.98 16.73 -3.72
CA ILE A 300 -8.29 17.35 -3.50
C ILE A 300 -9.22 17.14 -4.71
N SER A 301 -8.72 17.34 -5.93
CA SER A 301 -9.51 17.16 -7.16
C SER A 301 -9.96 15.71 -7.35
N MET A 302 -9.07 14.73 -7.10
CA MET A 302 -9.44 13.32 -7.05
C MET A 302 -10.53 13.05 -6.02
N ASP A 303 -10.44 13.70 -4.86
CA ASP A 303 -11.39 13.50 -3.77
C ASP A 303 -12.76 14.08 -4.11
N LEU A 304 -12.81 15.31 -4.60
CA LEU A 304 -14.03 15.93 -5.07
C LEU A 304 -14.67 15.10 -6.19
N ALA A 305 -13.88 14.59 -7.14
CA ALA A 305 -14.36 13.74 -8.22
C ALA A 305 -14.90 12.39 -7.73
N LYS A 306 -14.19 11.71 -6.81
CA LYS A 306 -14.65 10.46 -6.19
C LYS A 306 -15.95 10.65 -5.41
N SER A 307 -16.08 11.78 -4.72
CA SER A 307 -17.30 12.17 -4.01
C SER A 307 -18.46 12.36 -4.99
N ALA A 308 -18.26 13.13 -6.06
CA ALA A 308 -19.26 13.35 -7.10
C ALA A 308 -19.66 12.05 -7.82
N ALA A 309 -18.71 11.17 -8.08
CA ALA A 309 -18.91 9.85 -8.68
C ALA A 309 -19.43 8.80 -7.68
N ARG A 310 -19.74 9.17 -6.42
CA ARG A 310 -20.25 8.28 -5.38
C ARG A 310 -19.33 7.12 -5.00
N ILE A 311 -18.05 7.20 -5.36
CA ILE A 311 -17.03 6.19 -5.05
C ILE A 311 -16.75 6.14 -3.55
N TYR A 312 -16.83 7.29 -2.85
CA TYR A 312 -16.54 7.30 -1.42
C TYR A 312 -17.51 6.50 -0.55
N HIS A 313 -18.74 6.25 -1.01
CA HIS A 313 -19.68 5.41 -0.26
C HIS A 313 -19.18 3.97 -0.08
N VAL A 314 -18.20 3.55 -0.88
CA VAL A 314 -17.59 2.21 -0.80
C VAL A 314 -16.12 2.27 -0.40
N ASP A 315 -15.57 3.43 -0.04
CA ASP A 315 -14.19 3.58 0.44
C ASP A 315 -14.11 3.61 1.96
N ASN A 316 -12.96 3.18 2.49
CA ASN A 316 -12.71 3.10 3.94
C ASN A 316 -12.48 4.48 4.58
N HIS A 317 -11.89 5.40 3.82
CA HIS A 317 -11.50 6.72 4.30
C HIS A 317 -12.08 7.80 3.40
N GLN A 318 -13.29 8.26 3.73
CA GLN A 318 -13.87 9.43 3.07
C GLN A 318 -13.38 10.71 3.77
N PRO A 319 -12.70 11.62 3.05
CA PRO A 319 -12.06 12.81 3.63
C PRO A 319 -13.08 13.83 4.13
N THR A 320 -14.30 13.79 3.60
CA THR A 320 -15.38 14.72 3.92
C THR A 320 -16.41 14.13 4.88
N LEU A 321 -16.25 12.88 5.35
CA LEU A 321 -17.10 12.34 6.41
C LEU A 321 -16.55 12.76 7.77
N SER A 322 -17.45 12.91 8.73
CA SER A 322 -17.10 13.13 10.13
C SER A 322 -17.35 11.87 10.93
N PHE A 323 -16.39 11.49 11.77
CA PHE A 323 -16.55 10.42 12.75
C PHE A 323 -17.18 11.04 14.02
N GLY A 324 -18.32 10.53 14.50
CA GLY A 324 -18.99 11.05 15.72
C GLY A 324 -20.53 10.97 15.74
N GLU A 325 -21.18 11.58 16.75
CA GLU A 325 -22.64 11.55 16.94
C GLU A 325 -23.43 12.18 15.77
N GLN A 326 -24.48 11.47 15.30
CA GLN A 326 -25.31 11.80 14.12
C GLN A 326 -25.77 13.26 13.99
N ASN A 327 -26.02 13.96 15.10
CA ASN A 327 -26.52 15.33 15.07
C ASN A 327 -25.44 16.41 14.87
N LYS A 328 -24.15 16.10 15.07
CA LYS A 328 -23.01 17.02 14.80
C LYS A 328 -22.34 16.74 13.46
N GLN A 329 -22.60 15.57 12.86
CA GLN A 329 -21.94 15.14 11.63
C GLN A 329 -22.26 16.07 10.44
N SER A 330 -23.53 16.48 10.27
CA SER A 330 -23.95 17.26 9.10
C SER A 330 -23.30 18.64 8.98
N THR A 331 -23.11 19.37 10.09
CA THR A 331 -22.47 20.70 10.08
C THR A 331 -20.97 20.60 9.83
N PHE A 332 -20.32 19.63 10.47
CA PHE A 332 -18.88 19.40 10.34
C PHE A 332 -18.50 18.96 8.92
N GLU A 333 -19.27 18.04 8.35
CA GLU A 333 -19.12 17.59 6.97
C GLU A 333 -19.34 18.74 5.98
N ARG A 334 -20.34 19.60 6.22
CA ARG A 334 -20.56 20.78 5.39
C ARG A 334 -19.36 21.72 5.44
N ARG A 335 -18.82 22.02 6.63
CA ARG A 335 -17.64 22.89 6.80
C ARG A 335 -16.40 22.30 6.12
N ARG A 336 -16.18 20.99 6.23
CA ARG A 336 -15.06 20.32 5.55
C ARG A 336 -15.21 20.33 4.04
N LYS A 337 -16.41 20.11 3.49
CA LYS A 337 -16.67 20.22 2.05
C LYS A 337 -16.36 21.62 1.53
N VAL A 338 -16.80 22.66 2.28
CA VAL A 338 -16.44 24.06 2.01
C VAL A 338 -14.92 24.23 2.02
N GLY A 339 -14.23 23.77 3.08
CA GLY A 339 -12.78 23.91 3.20
C GLY A 339 -12.00 23.21 2.10
N TYR A 340 -12.36 21.97 1.72
CA TYR A 340 -11.71 21.27 0.59
C TYR A 340 -11.88 22.04 -0.71
N HIS A 341 -13.08 22.57 -0.97
CA HIS A 341 -13.33 23.38 -2.17
C HIS A 341 -12.55 24.70 -2.14
N SER A 342 -12.53 25.40 -1.00
CA SER A 342 -11.78 26.63 -0.81
C SER A 342 -10.29 26.45 -0.98
N VAL A 343 -9.68 25.47 -0.30
CA VAL A 343 -8.24 25.20 -0.40
C VAL A 343 -7.85 24.84 -1.84
N TYR A 344 -8.67 24.07 -2.56
CA TYR A 344 -8.43 23.78 -3.97
C TYR A 344 -8.41 25.04 -4.83
N LEU A 345 -9.42 25.90 -4.69
CA LEU A 345 -9.51 27.13 -5.47
C LEU A 345 -8.36 28.09 -5.16
N ASP A 346 -8.08 28.32 -3.88
CA ASP A 346 -7.02 29.22 -3.44
C ASP A 346 -5.65 28.70 -3.89
N THR A 347 -5.36 27.41 -3.71
CA THR A 347 -4.09 26.82 -4.15
C THR A 347 -3.96 26.82 -5.68
N MET A 348 -5.04 26.58 -6.43
CA MET A 348 -4.99 26.67 -7.91
C MET A 348 -4.73 28.11 -8.38
N ASP A 349 -5.35 29.10 -7.74
CA ASP A 349 -5.08 30.51 -8.02
C ASP A 349 -3.61 30.84 -7.73
N ASP A 350 -3.08 30.40 -6.58
CA ASP A 350 -1.67 30.61 -6.22
C ASP A 350 -0.71 29.97 -7.23
N LEU A 351 -0.98 28.75 -7.70
CA LEU A 351 -0.18 28.09 -8.73
C LEU A 351 -0.20 28.89 -10.04
N VAL A 352 -1.36 29.42 -10.44
CA VAL A 352 -1.51 30.24 -11.66
C VAL A 352 -0.77 31.57 -11.51
N ASP A 353 -1.00 32.28 -10.41
CA ASP A 353 -0.47 33.62 -10.16
C ASP A 353 1.05 33.61 -9.97
N THR A 354 1.61 32.52 -9.44
CA THR A 354 3.06 32.34 -9.33
C THR A 354 3.71 31.85 -10.62
N GLY A 355 2.94 31.48 -11.65
CA GLY A 355 3.46 31.03 -12.95
C GLY A 355 3.92 29.57 -12.96
N CYS A 356 3.24 28.70 -12.19
CA CYS A 356 3.48 27.27 -12.20
C CYS A 356 3.41 26.70 -13.63
N PRO A 357 4.37 25.85 -14.05
CA PRO A 357 4.37 25.27 -15.38
C PRO A 357 3.08 24.52 -15.72
N GLU A 358 2.63 24.69 -16.96
CA GLU A 358 1.37 24.12 -17.45
C GLU A 358 1.21 22.60 -17.19
N PRO A 359 2.24 21.73 -17.37
CA PRO A 359 2.12 20.31 -17.04
C PRO A 359 1.71 20.02 -15.59
N LEU A 360 2.26 20.77 -14.62
CA LEU A 360 1.91 20.64 -13.21
C LEU A 360 0.52 21.19 -12.91
N LEU A 361 0.15 22.32 -13.52
CA LEU A 361 -1.18 22.90 -13.36
C LEU A 361 -2.28 21.97 -13.88
N HIS A 362 -2.06 21.29 -15.01
CA HIS A 362 -2.99 20.27 -15.51
C HIS A 362 -3.06 19.05 -14.59
N ALA A 363 -1.90 18.57 -14.13
CA ALA A 363 -1.81 17.45 -13.21
C ALA A 363 -2.41 17.74 -11.82
N ALA A 364 -2.52 19.01 -11.43
CA ALA A 364 -3.24 19.43 -10.22
C ALA A 364 -4.76 19.26 -10.34
N GLY A 365 -5.30 19.25 -11.57
CA GLY A 365 -6.72 19.13 -11.90
C GLY A 365 -7.18 17.71 -12.26
N THR A 366 -6.90 16.73 -11.41
CA THR A 366 -7.05 15.27 -11.66
C THR A 366 -8.51 14.77 -11.75
N PHE A 367 -9.50 15.64 -11.99
CA PHE A 367 -10.91 15.24 -12.18
C PHE A 367 -11.08 14.25 -13.33
N LEU A 368 -10.38 14.50 -14.46
CA LEU A 368 -10.41 13.62 -15.63
C LEU A 368 -9.84 12.23 -15.32
N GLY A 369 -8.85 12.15 -14.44
CA GLY A 369 -8.27 10.88 -13.99
C GLY A 369 -9.34 9.97 -13.37
N VAL A 370 -10.22 10.53 -12.53
CA VAL A 370 -11.30 9.76 -11.91
C VAL A 370 -12.36 9.29 -12.93
N GLN A 371 -12.60 10.08 -13.98
CA GLN A 371 -13.56 9.77 -15.02
C GLN A 371 -13.05 8.80 -16.10
N LEU A 372 -11.73 8.73 -16.32
CA LEU A 372 -11.15 7.98 -17.45
C LEU A 372 -10.41 6.71 -17.02
N VAL A 373 -9.87 6.67 -15.80
CA VAL A 373 -9.15 5.48 -15.31
C VAL A 373 -10.13 4.45 -14.79
N HIS A 374 -10.05 3.22 -15.34
CA HIS A 374 -10.98 2.14 -15.03
C HIS A 374 -11.06 1.81 -13.54
N ARG A 375 -9.96 1.98 -12.79
CA ARG A 375 -9.89 1.66 -11.36
C ARG A 375 -11.02 2.28 -10.54
N TYR A 376 -11.43 3.50 -10.89
CA TYR A 376 -12.46 4.26 -10.17
C TYR A 376 -13.87 3.78 -10.52
N TRP A 377 -14.12 3.48 -11.79
CA TRP A 377 -15.37 2.86 -12.23
C TRP A 377 -15.55 1.46 -11.65
N GLU A 378 -14.53 0.62 -11.72
CA GLU A 378 -14.53 -0.71 -11.09
C GLU A 378 -14.84 -0.65 -9.59
N ARG A 379 -14.39 0.41 -8.91
CA ARG A 379 -14.67 0.61 -7.48
C ARG A 379 -16.15 0.90 -7.24
N SER A 380 -16.75 1.77 -8.07
CA SER A 380 -18.19 2.04 -8.02
C SER A 380 -19.04 0.84 -8.42
N LEU A 381 -18.58 0.04 -9.38
CA LEU A 381 -19.29 -1.13 -9.92
C LEU A 381 -19.13 -2.40 -9.08
N GLY A 382 -18.06 -2.50 -8.28
CA GLY A 382 -17.75 -3.68 -7.45
C GLY A 382 -17.13 -4.86 -8.19
N TYR A 383 -16.80 -4.71 -9.48
CA TYR A 383 -16.17 -5.78 -10.28
C TYR A 383 -15.08 -5.23 -11.21
N ARG A 384 -14.20 -6.13 -11.70
CA ARG A 384 -13.11 -5.79 -12.63
C ARG A 384 -13.61 -5.64 -14.06
N ILE A 385 -13.19 -4.57 -14.72
CA ILE A 385 -13.36 -4.40 -16.16
C ILE A 385 -12.29 -5.28 -16.85
N PRO A 386 -12.68 -6.20 -17.76
CA PRO A 386 -11.72 -7.05 -18.44
C PRO A 386 -10.61 -6.26 -19.15
N ILE A 387 -9.37 -6.73 -19.03
CA ILE A 387 -8.23 -6.13 -19.71
C ILE A 387 -8.25 -6.61 -21.17
N HIS A 388 -8.33 -5.68 -22.11
CA HIS A 388 -8.32 -5.99 -23.54
C HIS A 388 -6.97 -6.62 -23.94
N PRO A 389 -6.92 -7.60 -24.87
CA PRO A 389 -5.67 -8.26 -25.26
C PRO A 389 -4.54 -7.31 -25.64
N VAL A 390 -4.84 -6.26 -26.41
CA VAL A 390 -3.86 -5.22 -26.79
C VAL A 390 -3.27 -4.49 -25.57
N MET A 391 -4.06 -4.28 -24.52
CA MET A 391 -3.56 -3.71 -23.27
C MET A 391 -2.66 -4.71 -22.53
N THR A 392 -3.02 -6.00 -22.50
CA THR A 392 -2.15 -7.06 -21.96
C THR A 392 -0.81 -7.11 -22.69
N ASP A 393 -0.80 -7.06 -24.02
CA ASP A 393 0.44 -7.00 -24.81
C ASP A 393 1.24 -5.73 -24.50
N THR A 394 0.57 -4.59 -24.31
CA THR A 394 1.22 -3.33 -23.94
C THR A 394 1.87 -3.42 -22.56
N ILE A 395 1.17 -4.01 -21.58
CA ILE A 395 1.70 -4.28 -20.24
C ILE A 395 2.91 -5.21 -20.33
N GLY A 396 2.80 -6.31 -21.08
CA GLY A 396 3.89 -7.26 -21.31
C GLY A 396 5.14 -6.60 -21.89
N ASN A 397 4.96 -5.71 -22.87
CA ASN A 397 6.05 -4.97 -23.49
C ASN A 397 6.75 -3.95 -22.55
N ILE A 398 6.02 -3.36 -21.60
CA ILE A 398 6.57 -2.33 -20.68
C ILE A 398 7.17 -2.98 -19.43
N TYR A 399 6.46 -3.95 -18.86
CA TYR A 399 6.76 -4.51 -17.54
C TYR A 399 7.30 -5.95 -17.60
N GLY A 400 6.94 -6.74 -18.60
CA GLY A 400 7.28 -8.16 -18.74
C GLY A 400 6.06 -9.07 -18.54
N ASP A 401 6.29 -10.39 -18.59
CA ASP A 401 5.19 -11.37 -18.70
C ASP A 401 4.72 -11.94 -17.35
N GLU A 402 5.54 -11.83 -16.30
CA GLU A 402 5.25 -12.41 -14.99
C GLU A 402 5.10 -11.32 -13.92
N PRO A 403 3.86 -10.87 -13.61
CA PRO A 403 3.60 -9.76 -12.70
C PRO A 403 4.06 -10.02 -11.26
N THR A 404 3.95 -11.26 -10.80
CA THR A 404 4.19 -11.71 -9.43
C THR A 404 5.21 -12.86 -9.42
N ASP A 405 5.87 -13.04 -8.28
CA ASP A 405 6.63 -14.26 -7.99
C ASP A 405 5.80 -15.24 -7.13
N ALA A 406 6.27 -16.49 -7.07
CA ALA A 406 5.60 -17.53 -6.30
C ALA A 406 5.44 -17.17 -4.82
N ARG A 407 6.37 -16.40 -4.24
CA ARG A 407 6.28 -16.00 -2.83
C ARG A 407 5.06 -15.09 -2.62
N LEU A 408 4.91 -14.07 -3.45
CA LEU A 408 3.79 -13.14 -3.37
C LEU A 408 2.45 -13.86 -3.61
N ASP A 409 2.39 -14.76 -4.60
CA ASP A 409 1.17 -15.53 -4.87
C ASP A 409 0.76 -16.38 -3.66
N GLY A 410 1.72 -17.06 -3.01
CA GLY A 410 1.44 -17.87 -1.82
C GLY A 410 1.00 -17.05 -0.61
N LEU A 411 1.59 -15.87 -0.39
CA LEU A 411 1.18 -14.97 0.70
C LEU A 411 -0.19 -14.35 0.46
N PHE A 412 -0.49 -13.98 -0.78
CA PHE A 412 -1.80 -13.47 -1.17
C PHE A 412 -2.88 -14.55 -1.03
N HIS A 413 -2.60 -15.77 -1.50
CA HIS A 413 -3.51 -16.91 -1.38
C HIS A 413 -3.78 -17.25 0.09
N LEU A 414 -2.75 -17.25 0.94
CA LEU A 414 -2.91 -17.41 2.40
C LEU A 414 -3.93 -16.41 2.97
N ARG A 415 -3.91 -15.15 2.48
CA ARG A 415 -4.86 -14.13 2.90
C ARG A 415 -6.27 -14.33 2.38
N GLN A 416 -6.43 -14.84 1.18
CA GLN A 416 -7.75 -15.19 0.67
C GLN A 416 -8.37 -16.33 1.49
N LEU A 417 -7.59 -17.38 1.79
CA LEU A 417 -8.05 -18.53 2.58
C LEU A 417 -8.65 -18.12 3.93
N ILE A 418 -8.01 -17.18 4.63
CA ILE A 418 -8.44 -16.74 5.96
C ILE A 418 -9.44 -15.58 5.95
N SER A 419 -9.57 -14.85 4.84
CA SER A 419 -10.51 -13.72 4.71
C SER A 419 -11.86 -14.14 4.12
N GLY A 420 -11.88 -15.13 3.22
CA GLY A 420 -13.09 -15.61 2.53
C GLY A 420 -14.18 -16.12 3.47
N HIS A 421 -13.82 -16.59 4.67
CA HIS A 421 -14.77 -17.11 5.64
C HIS A 421 -15.54 -16.07 6.47
N LYS A 422 -15.23 -14.76 6.34
CA LYS A 422 -16.01 -13.69 6.98
C LYS A 422 -17.16 -13.17 6.11
N ALA A 423 -17.20 -13.51 4.82
CA ALA A 423 -18.25 -13.07 3.92
C ALA A 423 -19.21 -14.24 3.63
N GLU A 424 -20.45 -14.14 4.11
CA GLU A 424 -21.57 -15.00 3.70
C GLU A 424 -21.99 -14.72 2.23
N GLN A 425 -21.03 -14.67 1.29
CA GLN A 425 -21.31 -14.35 -0.12
C GLN A 425 -20.67 -15.35 -1.07
N GLU A 426 -21.53 -15.91 -1.92
CA GLU A 426 -21.44 -17.09 -2.78
C GLU A 426 -20.39 -17.05 -3.92
N THR A 427 -19.27 -16.33 -3.79
CA THR A 427 -18.34 -16.12 -4.93
C THR A 427 -16.84 -16.21 -4.64
N SER A 428 -16.39 -16.38 -3.39
CA SER A 428 -15.00 -16.81 -3.18
C SER A 428 -14.90 -18.31 -3.48
N ALA A 429 -13.97 -18.73 -4.35
CA ALA A 429 -13.64 -20.14 -4.51
C ALA A 429 -13.46 -20.77 -3.12
N GLU A 430 -14.33 -21.71 -2.76
CA GLU A 430 -14.26 -22.37 -1.47
C GLU A 430 -12.86 -22.98 -1.33
N SER A 431 -12.18 -22.65 -0.23
CA SER A 431 -10.90 -23.24 0.10
C SER A 431 -11.00 -24.76 -0.02
N THR A 432 -10.12 -25.38 -0.82
CA THR A 432 -10.03 -26.84 -0.90
C THR A 432 -9.25 -27.44 0.28
N LEU A 433 -8.64 -26.59 1.11
CA LEU A 433 -7.99 -27.00 2.34
C LEU A 433 -8.98 -27.72 3.25
N CYS A 434 -8.56 -28.85 3.80
CA CYS A 434 -9.42 -29.64 4.66
C CYS A 434 -9.91 -28.81 5.89
N PRO A 435 -11.15 -29.05 6.37
CA PRO A 435 -11.78 -28.20 7.38
C PRO A 435 -10.96 -27.99 8.65
N ASP A 436 -10.25 -29.02 9.11
CA ASP A 436 -9.43 -28.96 10.33
C ASP A 436 -8.25 -27.99 10.20
N LEU A 437 -7.56 -28.00 9.04
CA LEU A 437 -6.44 -27.11 8.78
C LEU A 437 -6.90 -25.68 8.52
N LEU A 438 -8.04 -25.53 7.85
CA LEU A 438 -8.65 -24.22 7.63
C LEU A 438 -9.07 -23.58 8.95
N ALA A 439 -9.68 -24.34 9.86
CA ALA A 439 -10.01 -23.88 11.20
C ALA A 439 -8.77 -23.43 11.99
N ALA A 440 -7.65 -24.15 11.89
CA ALA A 440 -6.39 -23.76 12.50
C ALA A 440 -5.84 -22.44 11.93
N CYS A 441 -5.93 -22.23 10.61
CA CYS A 441 -5.51 -20.98 9.97
C CYS A 441 -6.39 -19.79 10.41
N LEU A 442 -7.72 -19.98 10.46
CA LEU A 442 -8.66 -18.97 10.92
C LEU A 442 -8.43 -18.58 12.39
N GLU A 443 -8.21 -19.57 13.26
CA GLU A 443 -7.92 -19.30 14.67
C GLU A 443 -6.63 -18.50 14.83
N ARG A 444 -5.57 -18.84 14.08
CA ARG A 444 -4.32 -18.07 14.11
C ARG A 444 -4.51 -16.64 13.60
N GLN A 445 -5.31 -16.43 12.54
CA GLN A 445 -5.67 -15.09 12.09
C GLN A 445 -6.43 -14.30 13.15
N ARG A 446 -7.35 -14.95 13.88
CA ARG A 446 -8.07 -14.35 15.01
C ARG A 446 -7.12 -13.95 16.13
N LEU A 447 -6.13 -14.78 16.45
CA LEU A 447 -5.09 -14.48 17.46
C LEU A 447 -4.24 -13.28 17.05
N ARG A 448 -3.75 -13.24 15.80
CA ARG A 448 -3.01 -12.09 15.23
C ARG A 448 -3.82 -10.79 15.31
N THR A 449 -5.12 -10.86 15.00
CA THR A 449 -6.03 -9.71 15.11
C THR A 449 -6.22 -9.28 16.57
N SER A 450 -6.30 -10.23 17.49
CA SER A 450 -6.50 -9.96 18.92
C SER A 450 -5.25 -9.35 19.56
N ALA A 451 -4.06 -9.82 19.19
CA ALA A 451 -2.78 -9.30 19.66
C ALA A 451 -2.55 -7.82 19.29
N TRP A 452 -3.23 -7.32 18.26
CA TRP A 452 -3.21 -5.92 17.85
C TRP A 452 -4.09 -5.01 18.71
N LYS A 453 -5.15 -5.54 19.34
CA LYS A 453 -6.12 -4.71 20.09
C LYS A 453 -5.51 -4.23 21.42
N PRO A 454 -5.55 -2.92 21.72
CA PRO A 454 -4.93 -2.33 22.92
C PRO A 454 -5.36 -2.99 24.25
N ASP A 455 -6.60 -3.46 24.34
CA ASP A 455 -7.20 -4.00 25.57
C ASP A 455 -6.87 -5.49 25.83
N HIS A 456 -6.06 -6.12 24.97
CA HIS A 456 -5.78 -7.57 25.03
C HIS A 456 -4.27 -7.92 25.06
N ALA A 457 -3.41 -6.93 25.30
CA ALA A 457 -1.96 -7.13 25.34
C ALA A 457 -1.50 -8.16 26.39
N ASP A 458 -2.27 -8.36 27.46
CA ASP A 458 -1.93 -9.24 28.59
C ASP A 458 -2.53 -10.67 28.52
N THR A 459 -3.37 -10.99 27.53
CA THR A 459 -4.07 -12.30 27.46
C THR A 459 -3.57 -13.23 26.36
N CYS A 460 -2.74 -12.78 25.42
CA CYS A 460 -2.28 -13.59 24.28
C CYS A 460 -0.96 -14.36 24.51
N THR A 461 -0.54 -14.60 25.74
CA THR A 461 0.57 -15.53 26.02
C THR A 461 0.01 -16.91 26.40
N GLY A 462 -0.02 -17.84 25.45
CA GLY A 462 -0.15 -19.27 25.77
C GLY A 462 -1.32 -20.05 25.15
N HIS A 463 -1.84 -19.65 23.99
CA HIS A 463 -2.80 -20.50 23.26
C HIS A 463 -2.09 -21.40 22.26
N THR A 464 -1.82 -22.63 22.69
CA THR A 464 -1.44 -23.74 21.82
C THR A 464 -2.58 -23.97 20.81
N ILE A 465 -2.26 -24.12 19.52
CA ILE A 465 -3.25 -24.61 18.56
C ILE A 465 -3.63 -26.02 19.01
N HIS A 466 -4.77 -26.13 19.66
CA HIS A 466 -5.40 -27.41 19.94
C HIS A 466 -5.97 -27.95 18.64
N THR A 467 -5.11 -28.44 17.74
CA THR A 467 -5.53 -29.63 17.01
C THR A 467 -5.87 -30.62 18.11
N GLN A 468 -7.15 -30.99 18.26
CA GLN A 468 -7.52 -32.08 19.16
C GLN A 468 -6.53 -33.23 18.90
N HIS A 469 -6.20 -34.03 19.92
CA HIS A 469 -5.27 -35.17 19.87
C HIS A 469 -3.82 -34.86 20.26
N SER A 470 -3.65 -34.50 21.54
CA SER A 470 -2.40 -34.61 22.28
C SER A 470 -2.08 -36.07 22.64
N SER A 471 -1.42 -36.80 21.72
CA SER A 471 -0.54 -37.95 22.06
C SER A 471 0.21 -38.47 20.83
N TYR A 472 1.25 -37.75 20.39
CA TYR A 472 2.18 -38.22 19.36
C TYR A 472 3.28 -39.10 19.97
N SER A 473 2.93 -40.30 20.43
CA SER A 473 3.87 -41.26 21.02
C SER A 473 4.40 -42.31 20.03
N GLN A 474 4.09 -42.18 18.74
CA GLN A 474 4.54 -43.12 17.71
C GLN A 474 6.01 -42.88 17.31
N PRO A 475 6.84 -43.94 17.20
CA PRO A 475 8.22 -43.84 16.71
C PRO A 475 8.28 -43.16 15.33
N GLY A 476 9.17 -42.18 15.15
CA GLY A 476 9.42 -41.52 13.85
C GLY A 476 8.55 -40.30 13.52
N ALA A 477 7.46 -40.06 14.27
CA ALA A 477 6.56 -38.93 14.01
C ALA A 477 7.26 -37.56 14.12
N ALA A 478 8.04 -37.37 15.19
CA ALA A 478 8.77 -36.12 15.42
C ALA A 478 9.83 -35.85 14.34
N GLU A 479 10.52 -36.89 13.88
CA GLU A 479 11.55 -36.80 12.84
C GLU A 479 10.92 -36.44 11.48
N TRP A 480 9.86 -37.14 11.09
CA TRP A 480 9.16 -36.85 9.84
C TRP A 480 8.52 -35.45 9.83
N ILE A 481 7.90 -35.01 10.95
CA ILE A 481 7.33 -33.67 11.07
C ILE A 481 8.45 -32.62 10.92
N SER A 482 9.59 -32.84 11.56
CA SER A 482 10.78 -31.99 11.43
C SER A 482 11.27 -31.93 9.97
N ASP A 483 11.25 -33.04 9.26
CA ASP A 483 11.64 -33.10 7.85
C ASP A 483 10.70 -32.34 6.93
N VAL A 484 9.38 -32.53 7.04
CA VAL A 484 8.37 -31.73 6.31
C VAL A 484 8.54 -30.25 6.61
N HIS A 485 8.79 -29.92 7.87
CA HIS A 485 8.97 -28.54 8.28
C HIS A 485 10.26 -27.94 7.69
N ARG A 486 11.35 -28.71 7.61
CA ARG A 486 12.61 -28.33 6.96
C ARG A 486 12.48 -28.18 5.44
N LEU A 487 11.58 -28.94 4.79
CA LEU A 487 11.33 -28.80 3.35
C LEU A 487 10.80 -27.42 2.97
N SER A 488 10.09 -26.75 3.88
CA SER A 488 9.56 -25.41 3.63
C SER A 488 10.64 -24.46 3.12
N GLN A 489 11.86 -24.56 3.68
CA GLN A 489 12.99 -23.69 3.32
C GLN A 489 13.63 -24.02 1.96
N ARG A 490 13.37 -25.21 1.41
CA ARG A 490 14.02 -25.70 0.19
C ARG A 490 13.21 -25.42 -1.08
N ALA A 491 11.88 -25.45 -0.98
CA ALA A 491 11.01 -25.30 -2.14
C ALA A 491 10.90 -23.84 -2.60
N ASN A 492 11.09 -23.54 -3.89
CA ASN A 492 10.99 -22.16 -4.41
C ASN A 492 9.67 -21.87 -5.12
N ASN A 493 8.92 -22.91 -5.47
CA ASN A 493 7.62 -22.80 -6.11
C ASN A 493 6.72 -24.01 -5.74
N PRO A 494 5.41 -23.95 -6.03
CA PRO A 494 4.47 -25.01 -5.66
C PRO A 494 4.81 -26.39 -6.26
N LYS A 495 5.34 -26.45 -7.48
CA LYS A 495 5.70 -27.72 -8.16
C LYS A 495 6.89 -28.40 -7.48
N GLU A 496 7.89 -27.61 -7.11
CA GLU A 496 9.04 -28.09 -6.35
C GLU A 496 8.64 -28.59 -4.96
N LEU A 497 7.74 -27.87 -4.27
CA LEU A 497 7.20 -28.30 -2.98
C LEU A 497 6.52 -29.67 -3.08
N GLN A 498 5.61 -29.85 -4.05
CA GLN A 498 4.92 -31.13 -4.28
C GLN A 498 5.93 -32.26 -4.51
N LYS A 499 6.92 -32.05 -5.39
CA LYS A 499 7.99 -33.02 -5.64
C LYS A 499 8.75 -33.39 -4.37
N LEU A 500 9.11 -32.41 -3.54
CA LEU A 500 9.82 -32.63 -2.29
C LEU A 500 8.95 -33.43 -1.29
N LEU A 501 7.68 -33.08 -1.14
CA LEU A 501 6.75 -33.78 -0.24
C LEU A 501 6.54 -35.24 -0.68
N THR A 502 6.32 -35.48 -1.98
CA THR A 502 6.17 -36.84 -2.53
C THR A 502 7.44 -37.68 -2.47
N SER A 503 8.61 -37.07 -2.23
CA SER A 503 9.88 -37.78 -2.05
C SER A 503 10.14 -38.19 -0.59
N LEU A 504 9.39 -37.64 0.37
CA LEU A 504 9.53 -38.01 1.78
C LEU A 504 8.93 -39.38 2.03
N VAL A 505 9.74 -40.24 2.65
CA VAL A 505 9.35 -41.57 3.09
C VAL A 505 8.88 -41.49 4.53
N ILE A 506 7.65 -41.92 4.81
CA ILE A 506 7.17 -42.16 6.18
C ILE A 506 7.82 -43.48 6.64
N VAL A 507 8.27 -43.54 7.89
CA VAL A 507 9.02 -44.69 8.44
C VAL A 507 8.37 -46.03 8.05
N ASN A 508 9.08 -46.83 7.25
CA ASN A 508 8.65 -48.13 6.72
C ASN A 508 7.39 -48.12 5.80
N SER A 509 7.04 -46.99 5.20
CA SER A 509 5.86 -46.81 4.34
C SER A 509 6.24 -46.34 2.92
N THR A 510 5.26 -46.35 2.01
CA THR A 510 5.37 -45.71 0.69
C THR A 510 5.45 -44.18 0.81
N PRO A 511 6.13 -43.50 -0.13
CA PRO A 511 6.12 -42.03 -0.19
C PRO A 511 4.70 -41.45 -0.33
N LEU A 512 4.53 -40.18 0.04
CA LEU A 512 3.29 -39.45 -0.22
C LEU A 512 2.98 -39.46 -1.73
N SER A 513 1.77 -39.84 -2.11
CA SER A 513 1.29 -39.72 -3.50
C SER A 513 0.74 -38.31 -3.75
N VAL A 514 0.46 -37.98 -5.01
CA VAL A 514 -0.21 -36.73 -5.35
C VAL A 514 -1.66 -36.75 -4.82
N ASP A 515 -2.38 -37.86 -4.99
CA ASP A 515 -3.75 -38.02 -4.47
C ASP A 515 -3.85 -37.79 -2.97
N HIS A 516 -2.81 -38.18 -2.22
CA HIS A 516 -2.69 -37.94 -0.78
C HIS A 516 -2.60 -36.45 -0.44
N LEU A 517 -1.90 -35.66 -1.25
CA LEU A 517 -1.77 -34.21 -1.05
C LEU A 517 -3.05 -33.50 -1.50
N ASP A 518 -3.63 -33.92 -2.62
CA ASP A 518 -4.87 -33.35 -3.17
C ASP A 518 -6.07 -33.58 -2.23
N ALA A 519 -6.05 -34.63 -1.41
CA ALA A 519 -7.04 -34.86 -0.35
C ALA A 519 -6.90 -33.88 0.84
N VAL A 520 -5.75 -33.23 1.02
CA VAL A 520 -5.51 -32.24 2.09
C VAL A 520 -5.87 -30.85 1.63
N GLY A 521 -5.56 -30.51 0.38
CA GLY A 521 -5.87 -29.22 -0.23
C GLY A 521 -5.19 -29.08 -1.58
N SER A 522 -5.54 -28.03 -2.32
CA SER A 522 -4.91 -27.74 -3.61
C SER A 522 -3.42 -27.44 -3.45
N GLN A 523 -2.70 -27.55 -4.57
CA GLN A 523 -1.29 -27.16 -4.62
C GLN A 523 -1.04 -25.72 -4.13
N ASP A 524 -1.97 -24.79 -4.41
CA ASP A 524 -1.87 -23.40 -3.97
C ASP A 524 -2.14 -23.27 -2.46
N ASP A 525 -3.08 -24.03 -1.91
CA ASP A 525 -3.33 -24.07 -0.45
C ASP A 525 -2.06 -24.52 0.29
N LEU A 526 -1.47 -25.63 -0.15
CA LEU A 526 -0.25 -26.15 0.46
C LEU A 526 0.92 -25.19 0.32
N TRP A 527 1.04 -24.53 -0.83
CA TRP A 527 2.06 -23.50 -1.04
C TRP A 527 1.87 -22.28 -0.13
N ALA A 528 0.64 -21.83 0.08
CA ALA A 528 0.31 -20.74 1.00
C ALA A 528 0.73 -21.05 2.44
N LEU A 529 0.44 -22.27 2.92
CA LEU A 529 0.88 -22.72 4.26
C LEU A 529 2.42 -22.77 4.36
N CYS A 530 3.09 -23.23 3.30
CA CYS A 530 4.55 -23.23 3.22
C CYS A 530 5.12 -21.80 3.25
N MET A 531 4.49 -20.84 2.57
CA MET A 531 4.90 -19.43 2.58
C MET A 531 4.71 -18.78 3.95
N ALA A 532 3.62 -19.10 4.65
CA ALA A 532 3.42 -18.68 6.03
C ALA A 532 4.61 -19.09 6.91
N CYS A 533 5.05 -20.35 6.81
CA CYS A 533 6.21 -20.86 7.56
C CYS A 533 7.53 -20.18 7.17
N LYS A 534 7.76 -19.91 5.88
CA LYS A 534 8.99 -19.22 5.44
C LYS A 534 9.12 -17.80 6.01
N VAL A 535 8.00 -17.09 6.10
CA VAL A 535 7.99 -15.70 6.54
C VAL A 535 7.91 -15.61 8.07
N ASP A 536 7.15 -16.50 8.69
CA ASP A 536 6.71 -16.39 10.08
C ASP A 536 6.60 -17.75 10.78
N CYS A 537 7.73 -18.43 10.94
CA CYS A 537 7.75 -19.72 11.63
C CYS A 537 7.71 -19.56 13.15
N SER A 538 6.69 -20.13 13.80
CA SER A 538 6.60 -20.26 15.26
C SER A 538 6.36 -21.71 15.70
N LYS A 539 6.34 -21.96 17.03
CA LYS A 539 6.15 -23.31 17.61
C LYS A 539 4.83 -23.99 17.20
N ASP A 540 3.85 -23.22 16.72
CA ASP A 540 2.55 -23.68 16.24
C ASP A 540 2.19 -23.00 14.90
N CYS A 541 3.10 -23.05 13.92
CA CYS A 541 2.85 -22.52 12.57
C CYS A 541 1.85 -23.36 11.77
N GLU A 542 1.21 -22.72 10.79
CA GLU A 542 0.22 -23.34 9.91
C GLU A 542 0.81 -24.56 9.17
N TRP A 543 2.10 -24.47 8.80
CA TRP A 543 2.82 -25.57 8.16
C TRP A 543 3.10 -26.76 9.10
N LEU A 544 3.32 -26.48 10.38
CA LEU A 544 3.45 -27.53 11.40
C LEU A 544 2.11 -28.23 11.64
N ALA A 545 1.00 -27.47 11.63
CA ALA A 545 -0.34 -28.05 11.69
C ALA A 545 -0.61 -28.96 10.49
N PHE A 546 -0.23 -28.53 9.28
CA PHE A 546 -0.25 -29.36 8.08
C PHE A 546 0.53 -30.66 8.26
N ALA A 547 1.80 -30.58 8.69
CA ALA A 547 2.63 -31.77 8.91
C ALA A 547 1.96 -32.73 9.91
N LYS A 548 1.55 -32.23 11.08
CA LYS A 548 0.85 -33.03 12.11
C LYS A 548 -0.40 -33.73 11.56
N TYR A 549 -1.21 -33.02 10.77
CA TYR A 549 -2.42 -33.56 10.16
C TYR A 549 -2.11 -34.70 9.19
N VAL A 550 -1.18 -34.47 8.26
CA VAL A 550 -0.76 -35.46 7.27
C VAL A 550 -0.25 -36.72 7.97
N TRP A 551 0.68 -36.59 8.92
CA TRP A 551 1.18 -37.75 9.69
C TRP A 551 0.04 -38.58 10.29
N LYS A 552 -0.95 -37.92 10.91
CA LYS A 552 -2.09 -38.61 11.54
C LYS A 552 -2.87 -39.46 10.53
N GLN A 553 -3.24 -38.89 9.38
CA GLN A 553 -4.02 -39.59 8.35
C GLN A 553 -3.28 -40.82 7.81
N PHE A 554 -1.96 -40.72 7.63
CA PHE A 554 -1.11 -41.83 7.18
C PHE A 554 -0.88 -42.89 8.25
N ALA A 555 -0.62 -42.47 9.49
CA ALA A 555 -0.45 -43.40 10.60
C ALA A 555 -1.73 -44.21 10.85
N SER A 556 -2.91 -43.56 10.78
CA SER A 556 -4.19 -44.25 10.98
C SER A 556 -4.52 -45.26 9.88
N SER A 557 -4.15 -44.97 8.63
CA SER A 557 -4.34 -45.89 7.50
C SER A 557 -3.34 -47.05 7.52
N SER A 558 -2.15 -46.84 8.10
CA SER A 558 -1.11 -47.88 8.24
C SER A 558 -1.38 -48.88 9.37
N THR A 559 -2.10 -48.47 10.43
CA THR A 559 -2.54 -49.39 11.52
C THR A 559 -3.72 -50.30 11.16
N LEU A 560 -4.33 -50.10 9.98
CA LEU A 560 -5.45 -50.90 9.47
C LEU A 560 -5.03 -51.94 8.41
N ALA A 561 -3.72 -52.06 8.13
CA ALA A 561 -3.16 -53.00 7.15
C ALA A 561 -2.56 -54.25 7.79
#